data_AF-A0A4V6P6B4-F1
#
_entry.id   AF-A0A4V6P6B4-F1
#
_cell.length_a   1.000
_cell.length_b   1.000
_cell.length_c   1.000
_cell.angle_alpha   90.00
_cell.angle_beta   90.00
_cell.angle_gamma   90.00
#
_symmetry.space_group_name_H-M   'P 1'
#
loop_
_entity.id
_entity.type
_entity.pdbx_description
1 polymer ?
#
loop_
_entity_poly.entity_id
_entity_poly.type
_entity_poly.pdbx_seq_one_letter_code
_entity_poly.pdbx_strand_id
1 'polypeptide(L)'
;MRAELANYVHMFEEKAQRLGLHRNKLGKSEMNFLEKVWGPAFDYEFDGLEAEYPLKDFKGGDRYADFVYMKNGIKLLIEIDGFTTHARDISPGDFSDHLTRQNDFMLQGWMILRFSAYQVDKQPMLCQRQIVQAIGHWWSLLNKRTGVTLDGQLWSNRKQLLTQLAYQYNGFLRSSDIARSFNIPTRTARNWITHFVNEGLLTPERPNRKITGYWLSGYVDCGK
;
A
#
# COMPACT_ATOMS: atom_id res chain seq x y z
N MET A 1 9.09 20.31 1.10
CA MET A 1 8.22 19.26 0.54
C MET A 1 9.11 18.12 0.05
N ARG A 2 8.82 16.86 0.39
CA ARG A 2 9.58 15.70 -0.12
C ARG A 2 9.44 15.58 -1.65
N ALA A 3 10.43 15.00 -2.32
CA ALA A 3 10.49 14.94 -3.77
C ALA A 3 9.36 14.08 -4.38
N GLU A 4 9.04 12.97 -3.73
CA GLU A 4 7.98 12.03 -4.13
C GLU A 4 6.61 12.70 -4.10
N LEU A 5 6.34 13.47 -3.04
CA LEU A 5 5.11 14.25 -2.90
C LEU A 5 5.02 15.36 -3.94
N ALA A 6 6.12 16.10 -4.16
CA ALA A 6 6.16 17.14 -5.18
C ALA A 6 5.91 16.57 -6.58
N ASN A 7 6.50 15.40 -6.89
CA ASN A 7 6.27 14.70 -8.14
C ASN A 7 4.81 14.23 -8.28
N TYR A 8 4.22 13.66 -7.23
CA TYR A 8 2.81 13.26 -7.24
C TYR A 8 1.88 14.45 -7.54
N VAL A 9 2.07 15.57 -6.85
CA VAL A 9 1.28 16.79 -7.05
C VAL A 9 1.47 17.31 -8.48
N HIS A 10 2.70 17.38 -8.97
CA HIS A 10 2.99 17.81 -10.33
C HIS A 10 2.28 16.94 -11.38
N MET A 11 2.37 15.62 -11.27
CA MET A 11 1.68 14.68 -12.17
C MET A 11 0.16 14.85 -12.13
N PHE A 12 -0.41 15.13 -10.95
CA PHE A 12 -1.83 15.44 -10.82
C PHE A 12 -2.20 16.73 -11.56
N GLU A 13 -1.45 17.81 -11.34
CA GLU A 13 -1.71 19.12 -11.98
C GLU A 13 -1.59 19.04 -13.51
N GLU A 14 -0.57 18.35 -14.03
CA GLU A 14 -0.40 18.11 -15.47
C GLU A 14 -1.56 17.31 -16.07
N LYS A 15 -1.98 16.23 -15.38
CA LYS A 15 -3.14 15.41 -15.80
C LYS A 15 -4.40 16.26 -15.84
N ALA A 16 -4.65 17.07 -14.82
CA ALA A 16 -5.83 17.93 -14.74
C ALA A 16 -5.84 19.01 -15.82
N GLN A 17 -4.68 19.64 -16.09
CA GLN A 17 -4.54 20.61 -17.17
C GLN A 17 -4.79 19.99 -18.55
N ARG A 18 -4.22 18.80 -18.80
CA ARG A 18 -4.42 18.07 -20.07
C ARG A 18 -5.89 17.69 -20.30
N LEU A 19 -6.60 17.36 -19.22
CA LEU A 19 -8.02 17.00 -19.28
C LEU A 19 -8.96 18.22 -19.23
N GLY A 20 -8.43 19.44 -19.10
CA GLY A 20 -9.24 20.66 -19.03
C GLY A 20 -10.12 20.74 -17.79
N LEU A 21 -9.72 20.09 -16.69
CA LEU A 21 -10.52 20.08 -15.46
C LEU A 21 -10.50 21.45 -14.79
N HIS A 22 -11.67 21.93 -14.34
CA HIS A 22 -11.79 23.18 -13.59
C HIS A 22 -10.98 23.16 -12.28
N ARG A 23 -10.93 22.00 -11.61
CA ARG A 23 -10.14 21.80 -10.40
C ARG A 23 -8.79 21.19 -10.79
N ASN A 24 -7.79 22.04 -10.93
CA ASN A 24 -6.45 21.66 -11.36
C ASN A 24 -5.40 21.72 -10.24
N LYS A 25 -5.82 21.95 -9.00
CA LYS A 25 -4.96 21.99 -7.81
C LYS A 25 -5.61 21.27 -6.64
N LEU A 26 -4.77 20.65 -5.81
CA LEU A 26 -5.19 20.05 -4.56
C LEU A 26 -5.41 21.13 -3.50
N GLY A 27 -6.50 20.99 -2.74
CA GLY A 27 -6.79 21.88 -1.62
C GLY A 27 -5.91 21.60 -0.40
N LYS A 28 -6.11 22.40 0.65
CA LYS A 28 -5.30 22.31 1.88
C LYS A 28 -5.50 20.97 2.59
N SER A 29 -6.71 20.44 2.61
CA SER A 29 -7.05 19.19 3.31
C SER A 29 -6.41 18.00 2.62
N GLU A 30 -6.45 17.99 1.30
CA GLU A 30 -5.88 16.99 0.40
C GLU A 30 -4.36 17.00 0.51
N MET A 31 -3.74 18.18 0.48
CA MET A 31 -2.30 18.33 0.71
C MET A 31 -1.89 17.85 2.11
N ASN A 32 -2.64 18.22 3.15
CA ASN A 32 -2.38 17.74 4.51
C ASN A 32 -2.51 16.22 4.61
N PHE A 33 -3.46 15.61 3.91
CA PHE A 33 -3.63 14.17 3.88
C PHE A 33 -2.42 13.47 3.24
N LEU A 34 -1.97 13.95 2.08
CA LEU A 34 -0.80 13.38 1.41
C LEU A 34 0.47 13.52 2.27
N GLU A 35 0.67 14.69 2.88
CA GLU A 35 1.88 14.99 3.67
C GLU A 35 1.90 14.31 5.04
N LYS A 36 0.75 14.26 5.73
CA LYS A 36 0.69 13.82 7.14
C LYS A 36 0.10 12.44 7.32
N VAL A 37 -0.66 11.92 6.36
CA VAL A 37 -1.36 10.63 6.48
C VAL A 37 -0.84 9.63 5.47
N TRP A 38 -1.12 9.81 4.18
CA TRP A 38 -0.75 8.82 3.18
C TRP A 38 0.77 8.62 3.08
N GLY A 39 1.51 9.72 2.88
CA GLY A 39 2.96 9.68 2.72
C GLY A 39 3.65 8.94 3.88
N PRO A 40 3.48 9.35 5.13
CA PRO A 40 4.08 8.65 6.27
C PRO A 40 3.61 7.19 6.44
N ALA A 41 2.37 6.84 6.06
CA ALA A 41 1.84 5.48 6.19
C ALA A 41 2.43 4.50 5.17
N PHE A 42 2.80 5.00 3.98
CA PHE A 42 3.26 4.19 2.84
C PHE A 42 4.64 4.63 2.32
N ASP A 43 5.45 5.22 3.18
CA ASP A 43 6.80 5.72 2.88
C ASP A 43 6.87 6.61 1.61
N TYR A 44 5.86 7.44 1.43
CA TYR A 44 5.69 8.35 0.29
C TYR A 44 5.62 7.63 -1.08
N GLU A 45 5.21 6.36 -1.07
CA GLU A 45 4.76 5.66 -2.28
C GLU A 45 3.28 6.00 -2.55
N PHE A 46 3.02 6.54 -3.74
CA PHE A 46 1.68 6.93 -4.18
C PHE A 46 1.11 6.03 -5.29
N ASP A 47 1.77 4.90 -5.57
CA ASP A 47 1.32 3.97 -6.61
C ASP A 47 -0.07 3.39 -6.28
N GLY A 48 -1.00 3.52 -7.22
CA GLY A 48 -2.41 3.18 -7.07
C GLY A 48 -3.26 4.22 -6.36
N LEU A 49 -2.71 5.34 -5.86
CA LEU A 49 -3.49 6.43 -5.27
C LEU A 49 -3.78 7.51 -6.33
N GLU A 50 -5.05 7.81 -6.57
CA GLU A 50 -5.48 8.90 -7.45
C GLU A 50 -6.30 9.94 -6.69
N ALA A 51 -5.93 11.21 -6.83
CA ALA A 51 -6.67 12.34 -6.29
C ALA A 51 -7.74 12.86 -7.26
N GLU A 52 -8.80 13.47 -6.73
CA GLU A 52 -9.96 14.00 -7.49
C GLU A 52 -10.43 13.00 -8.54
N TYR A 53 -10.74 11.78 -8.10
CA TYR A 53 -11.06 10.71 -9.03
C TYR A 53 -12.54 10.77 -9.45
N PRO A 54 -12.85 10.80 -10.76
CA PRO A 54 -14.22 10.86 -11.24
C PRO A 54 -14.95 9.55 -10.94
N LEU A 55 -16.07 9.63 -10.23
CA LEU A 55 -16.95 8.52 -9.93
C LEU A 55 -18.32 8.76 -10.55
N LYS A 56 -18.86 7.70 -11.18
CA LYS A 56 -20.23 7.71 -11.68
C LYS A 56 -21.16 7.19 -10.58
N ASP A 57 -21.98 8.08 -10.04
CA ASP A 57 -23.10 7.65 -9.19
C ASP A 57 -24.25 7.09 -10.05
N PHE A 58 -25.23 6.41 -9.43
CA PHE A 58 -26.38 5.86 -10.15
C PHE A 58 -27.27 6.94 -10.80
N LYS A 59 -27.10 8.20 -10.40
CA LYS A 59 -27.85 9.35 -10.93
C LYS A 59 -27.15 10.03 -12.10
N GLY A 60 -25.94 9.57 -12.48
CA GLY A 60 -25.18 10.08 -13.61
C GLY A 60 -24.56 11.47 -13.39
N GLY A 61 -24.41 11.92 -12.15
CA GLY A 61 -23.75 13.18 -11.85
C GLY A 61 -22.23 13.11 -12.01
N ASP A 62 -21.62 14.19 -12.50
CA ASP A 62 -20.16 14.36 -12.49
C ASP A 62 -19.70 14.64 -11.06
N ARG A 63 -19.18 13.60 -10.37
CA ARG A 63 -18.69 13.71 -9.00
C ARG A 63 -17.29 13.19 -8.87
N TYR A 64 -16.54 13.78 -7.95
CA TYR A 64 -15.15 13.46 -7.69
C TYR A 64 -15.02 13.02 -6.22
N ALA A 65 -14.29 11.94 -5.98
CA ALA A 65 -13.83 11.61 -4.64
C ALA A 65 -12.47 12.28 -4.39
N ASP A 66 -12.21 12.70 -3.15
CA ASP A 66 -10.94 13.36 -2.83
C ASP A 66 -9.75 12.45 -3.17
N PHE A 67 -9.82 11.17 -2.78
CA PHE A 67 -8.87 10.16 -3.21
C PHE A 67 -9.53 8.80 -3.44
N VAL A 68 -8.95 8.02 -4.34
CA VAL A 68 -9.17 6.59 -4.44
C VAL A 68 -7.83 5.86 -4.42
N TYR A 69 -7.82 4.67 -3.81
CA TYR A 69 -6.71 3.74 -3.91
C TYR A 69 -7.18 2.47 -4.61
N MET A 70 -6.55 2.18 -5.74
CA MET A 70 -6.80 1.03 -6.59
C MET A 70 -5.51 0.30 -6.90
N LYS A 71 -5.27 -0.82 -6.22
CA LYS A 71 -4.11 -1.68 -6.45
C LYS A 71 -4.43 -3.11 -6.00
N ASN A 72 -3.95 -4.12 -6.74
CA ASN A 72 -4.12 -5.54 -6.39
C ASN A 72 -5.58 -5.94 -6.11
N GLY A 73 -6.54 -5.38 -6.87
CA GLY A 73 -7.98 -5.65 -6.70
C GLY A 73 -8.64 -4.92 -5.52
N ILE A 74 -7.89 -4.17 -4.71
CA ILE A 74 -8.44 -3.31 -3.67
C ILE A 74 -9.06 -2.08 -4.34
N LYS A 75 -10.27 -1.70 -3.91
CA LYS A 75 -10.95 -0.46 -4.27
C LYS A 75 -11.32 0.28 -2.99
N LEU A 76 -10.54 1.29 -2.65
CA LEU A 76 -10.74 2.11 -1.46
C LEU A 76 -11.01 3.55 -1.90
N LEU A 77 -12.11 4.13 -1.42
CA LEU A 77 -12.49 5.52 -1.58
C LEU A 77 -12.20 6.24 -0.26
N ILE A 78 -11.51 7.37 -0.33
CA ILE A 78 -11.15 8.19 0.83
C ILE A 78 -11.72 9.59 0.62
N GLU A 79 -12.54 10.06 1.56
CA GLU A 79 -13.05 11.44 1.59
C GLU A 79 -12.50 12.18 2.81
N ILE A 80 -12.20 13.47 2.64
CA ILE A 80 -11.71 14.37 3.67
C ILE A 80 -12.74 15.49 3.90
N ASP A 81 -13.62 15.24 4.86
CA ASP A 81 -14.73 16.13 5.16
C ASP A 81 -14.26 17.38 5.92
N GLY A 82 -14.35 18.54 5.26
CA GLY A 82 -14.17 19.83 5.90
C GLY A 82 -15.33 20.14 6.86
N PHE A 83 -15.02 20.67 8.05
CA PHE A 83 -16.03 21.24 8.94
C PHE A 83 -16.08 22.76 8.74
N THR A 84 -16.93 23.20 7.80
CA THR A 84 -17.19 24.64 7.55
C THR A 84 -18.48 25.07 8.25
N THR A 85 -18.72 26.38 8.37
CA THR A 85 -20.03 26.91 8.80
C THR A 85 -21.17 26.35 7.94
N HIS A 86 -20.95 26.21 6.62
CA HIS A 86 -21.92 25.57 5.71
C HIS A 86 -22.15 24.08 5.98
N ALA A 87 -21.18 23.35 6.55
CA ALA A 87 -21.38 21.96 6.97
C ALA A 87 -22.35 21.83 8.16
N ARG A 88 -22.57 22.92 8.92
CA ARG A 88 -23.62 22.98 9.95
C ARG A 88 -25.01 23.25 9.39
N ASP A 89 -25.07 23.84 8.19
CA ASP A 89 -26.30 24.30 7.53
C ASP A 89 -26.68 23.42 6.33
N ILE A 90 -26.18 22.18 6.26
CA ILE A 90 -26.57 21.26 5.17
C ILE A 90 -28.08 21.04 5.20
N SER A 91 -28.73 21.05 4.03
CA SER A 91 -30.15 20.76 3.97
C SER A 91 -30.41 19.27 4.30
N PRO A 92 -31.60 18.91 4.82
CA PRO A 92 -31.96 17.50 4.99
C PRO A 92 -31.86 16.67 3.70
N GLY A 93 -32.08 17.33 2.54
CA GLY A 93 -31.91 16.73 1.21
C GLY A 93 -30.46 16.39 0.91
N ASP A 94 -29.55 17.35 1.11
CA ASP A 94 -28.11 17.15 0.89
C ASP A 94 -27.55 16.08 1.84
N PHE A 95 -27.96 16.10 3.11
CA PHE A 95 -27.59 15.07 4.07
C PHE A 95 -28.03 13.67 3.59
N SER A 96 -29.28 13.54 3.13
CA SER A 96 -29.81 12.28 2.60
C SER A 96 -29.10 11.83 1.32
N ASP A 97 -28.73 12.76 0.43
CA ASP A 97 -27.95 12.47 -0.77
C ASP A 97 -26.54 11.98 -0.42
N HIS A 98 -25.87 12.59 0.56
CA HIS A 98 -24.56 12.13 1.05
C HIS A 98 -24.60 10.70 1.60
N LEU A 99 -25.63 10.37 2.39
CA LEU A 99 -25.83 9.01 2.92
C LEU A 99 -26.13 8.00 1.82
N THR A 100 -27.01 8.36 0.88
CA THR A 100 -27.37 7.51 -0.26
C THR A 100 -26.14 7.23 -1.12
N ARG A 101 -25.35 8.26 -1.43
CA ARG A 101 -24.11 8.15 -2.20
C ARG A 101 -23.10 7.20 -1.54
N GLN A 102 -22.94 7.30 -0.23
CA GLN A 102 -22.05 6.41 0.51
C GLN A 102 -22.49 4.95 0.34
N ASN A 103 -23.79 4.69 0.51
CA ASN A 103 -24.34 3.35 0.33
C ASN A 103 -24.18 2.85 -1.11
N ASP A 104 -24.43 3.69 -2.11
CA ASP A 104 -24.30 3.37 -3.52
C ASP A 104 -22.88 2.93 -3.87
N PHE A 105 -21.86 3.65 -3.41
CA PHE A 105 -20.47 3.27 -3.64
C PHE A 105 -20.10 1.97 -2.90
N MET A 106 -20.60 1.76 -1.69
CA MET A 106 -20.40 0.50 -0.97
C MET A 106 -21.02 -0.69 -1.74
N LEU A 107 -22.22 -0.52 -2.29
CA LEU A 107 -22.90 -1.53 -3.10
C LEU A 107 -22.16 -1.81 -4.43
N GLN A 108 -21.43 -0.81 -4.95
CA GLN A 108 -20.53 -0.98 -6.11
C GLN A 108 -19.18 -1.63 -5.75
N GLY A 109 -18.99 -2.04 -4.49
CA GLY A 109 -17.81 -2.76 -4.03
C GLY A 109 -16.66 -1.86 -3.57
N TRP A 110 -16.90 -0.57 -3.35
CA TRP A 110 -15.92 0.32 -2.73
C TRP A 110 -15.91 0.12 -1.22
N MET A 111 -14.72 -0.04 -0.65
CA MET A 111 -14.51 0.31 0.75
C MET A 111 -14.42 1.83 0.86
N ILE A 112 -15.02 2.41 1.90
CA ILE A 112 -15.03 3.86 2.09
C ILE A 112 -14.44 4.20 3.45
N LEU A 113 -13.47 5.11 3.47
CA LEU A 113 -12.99 5.76 4.68
C LEU A 113 -13.26 7.26 4.57
N ARG A 114 -13.85 7.84 5.60
CA ARG A 114 -14.08 9.28 5.69
C ARG A 114 -13.34 9.82 6.89
N PHE A 115 -12.55 10.86 6.69
CA PHE A 115 -11.84 11.56 7.75
C PHE A 115 -12.30 13.00 7.79
N SER A 116 -12.47 13.58 8.96
CA SER A 116 -12.58 15.03 9.03
C SER A 116 -11.22 15.69 8.72
N ALA A 117 -11.23 16.88 8.12
CA ALA A 117 -10.02 17.69 7.96
C ALA A 117 -9.31 17.94 9.31
N TYR A 118 -10.07 17.99 10.41
CA TYR A 118 -9.53 18.06 11.77
C TYR A 118 -8.75 16.80 12.15
N GLN A 119 -9.28 15.60 11.88
CA GLN A 119 -8.57 14.35 12.14
C GLN A 119 -7.28 14.24 11.31
N VAL A 120 -7.33 14.64 10.03
CA VAL A 120 -6.14 14.65 9.17
C VAL A 120 -5.06 15.60 9.73
N ASP A 121 -5.44 16.79 10.20
CA ASP A 121 -4.48 17.78 10.68
C ASP A 121 -3.97 17.50 12.12
N LYS A 122 -4.87 17.12 13.03
CA LYS A 122 -4.60 17.02 14.47
C LYS A 122 -4.41 15.60 14.97
N GLN A 123 -4.91 14.60 14.25
CA GLN A 123 -4.83 13.18 14.62
C GLN A 123 -4.33 12.31 13.46
N PRO A 124 -3.24 12.70 12.74
CA PRO A 124 -2.82 11.99 11.53
C PRO A 124 -2.47 10.52 11.79
N MET A 125 -1.86 10.19 12.94
CA MET A 125 -1.53 8.80 13.30
C MET A 125 -2.75 7.88 13.41
N LEU A 126 -3.90 8.41 13.84
CA LEU A 126 -5.16 7.66 13.86
C LEU A 126 -5.59 7.32 12.43
N CYS A 127 -5.57 8.30 11.55
CA CYS A 127 -5.92 8.14 10.13
C CYS A 127 -4.98 7.15 9.44
N GLN A 128 -3.65 7.28 9.65
CA GLN A 128 -2.63 6.36 9.14
C GLN A 128 -2.95 4.91 9.52
N ARG A 129 -3.17 4.67 10.83
CA ARG A 129 -3.49 3.33 11.34
C ARG A 129 -4.75 2.75 10.70
N GLN A 130 -5.80 3.56 10.56
CA GLN A 130 -7.07 3.11 9.98
C GLN A 130 -6.91 2.74 8.50
N ILE A 131 -6.17 3.51 7.71
CA ILE A 131 -5.91 3.20 6.30
C ILE A 131 -5.09 1.92 6.15
N VAL A 132 -4.01 1.78 6.94
CA VAL A 132 -3.17 0.57 6.91
C VAL A 132 -3.98 -0.67 7.29
N GLN A 133 -4.81 -0.58 8.34
CA GLN A 133 -5.70 -1.67 8.77
C GLN A 133 -6.72 -2.02 7.69
N ALA A 134 -7.35 -1.01 7.07
CA ALA A 134 -8.32 -1.19 6.00
C ALA A 134 -7.71 -1.91 4.79
N ILE A 135 -6.60 -1.39 4.25
CA ILE A 135 -5.90 -1.99 3.10
C ILE A 135 -5.44 -3.42 3.44
N GLY A 136 -4.81 -3.62 4.61
CA GLY A 136 -4.34 -4.94 5.03
C GLY A 136 -5.45 -5.97 5.20
N HIS A 137 -6.59 -5.57 5.80
CA HIS A 137 -7.76 -6.43 5.96
C HIS A 137 -8.32 -6.89 4.61
N TRP A 138 -8.50 -5.97 3.68
CA TRP A 138 -9.07 -6.28 2.38
C TRP A 138 -8.13 -7.03 1.46
N TRP A 139 -6.84 -6.71 1.50
CA TRP A 139 -5.81 -7.52 0.85
C TRP A 139 -5.87 -8.98 1.33
N SER A 140 -6.02 -9.19 2.65
CA SER A 140 -6.19 -10.54 3.21
C SER A 140 -7.44 -11.25 2.71
N LEU A 141 -8.58 -10.55 2.65
CA LEU A 141 -9.84 -11.13 2.16
C LEU A 141 -9.79 -11.48 0.67
N LEU A 142 -9.21 -10.62 -0.16
CA LEU A 142 -9.09 -10.85 -1.61
C LEU A 142 -8.18 -12.05 -1.89
N ASN A 143 -7.05 -12.17 -1.20
CA ASN A 143 -6.13 -13.29 -1.40
C ASN A 143 -6.68 -14.63 -0.87
N LYS A 144 -7.49 -14.60 0.19
CA LYS A 144 -8.24 -15.80 0.64
C LYS A 144 -9.21 -16.30 -0.43
N ARG A 145 -9.84 -15.40 -1.21
CA ARG A 145 -10.80 -15.75 -2.27
C ARG A 145 -10.14 -16.27 -3.54
N THR A 146 -8.94 -15.81 -3.87
CA THR A 146 -8.20 -16.26 -5.06
C THR A 146 -7.47 -17.59 -4.87
N GLY A 147 -7.56 -18.22 -3.69
CA GLY A 147 -6.83 -19.45 -3.37
C GLY A 147 -5.31 -19.24 -3.24
N VAL A 148 -4.83 -18.00 -3.38
CA VAL A 148 -3.44 -17.64 -3.12
C VAL A 148 -3.28 -17.56 -1.61
N THR A 149 -2.71 -18.60 -1.02
CA THR A 149 -2.38 -18.55 0.41
C THR A 149 -1.47 -17.35 0.65
N LEU A 150 -1.84 -16.48 1.59
CA LEU A 150 -1.02 -15.34 2.03
C LEU A 150 0.41 -15.79 2.36
N ASP A 151 0.53 -17.00 2.90
CA ASP A 151 1.80 -17.67 3.13
C ASP A 151 2.53 -17.97 1.82
N GLY A 152 1.87 -18.54 0.80
CA GLY A 152 2.47 -18.86 -0.49
C GLY A 152 3.03 -17.65 -1.24
N GLN A 153 2.30 -16.53 -1.29
CA GLN A 153 2.80 -15.32 -1.97
C GLN A 153 3.92 -14.64 -1.16
N LEU A 154 3.80 -14.62 0.17
CA LEU A 154 4.84 -14.12 1.05
C LEU A 154 6.13 -14.95 0.92
N TRP A 155 6.02 -16.28 0.88
CA TRP A 155 7.15 -17.18 0.64
C TRP A 155 7.72 -17.02 -0.77
N SER A 156 6.88 -16.81 -1.79
CA SER A 156 7.36 -16.52 -3.15
C SER A 156 8.17 -15.22 -3.21
N ASN A 157 7.70 -14.15 -2.58
CA ASN A 157 8.45 -12.89 -2.52
C ASN A 157 9.77 -13.05 -1.74
N ARG A 158 9.74 -13.75 -0.60
CA ARG A 158 10.95 -14.07 0.18
C ARG A 158 11.95 -14.89 -0.60
N LYS A 159 11.48 -15.83 -1.43
CA LYS A 159 12.30 -16.66 -2.32
C LYS A 159 13.07 -15.78 -3.30
N GLN A 160 12.37 -14.88 -3.99
CA GLN A 160 12.99 -13.95 -4.94
C GLN A 160 14.04 -13.05 -4.27
N LEU A 161 13.70 -12.45 -3.12
CA LEU A 161 14.63 -11.61 -2.35
C LEU A 161 15.87 -12.38 -1.89
N LEU A 162 15.69 -13.62 -1.40
CA LEU A 162 16.80 -14.48 -0.98
C LEU A 162 17.69 -14.88 -2.15
N THR A 163 17.11 -15.20 -3.31
CA THR A 163 17.87 -15.52 -4.51
C THR A 163 18.72 -14.33 -4.95
N GLN A 164 18.14 -13.13 -5.03
CA GLN A 164 18.87 -11.90 -5.38
C GLN A 164 20.01 -11.63 -4.40
N LEU A 165 19.75 -11.75 -3.09
CA LEU A 165 20.77 -11.58 -2.07
C LEU A 165 21.88 -12.65 -2.21
N ALA A 166 21.53 -13.91 -2.48
CA ALA A 166 22.51 -14.96 -2.69
C ALA A 166 23.44 -14.64 -3.86
N TYR A 167 22.91 -14.15 -4.99
CA TYR A 167 23.76 -13.71 -6.12
C TYR A 167 24.73 -12.59 -5.73
N GLN A 168 24.33 -11.65 -4.88
CA GLN A 168 25.22 -10.59 -4.37
C GLN A 168 26.34 -11.13 -3.47
N TYR A 169 26.13 -12.29 -2.84
CA TYR A 169 27.06 -12.96 -1.94
C TYR A 169 27.68 -14.22 -2.58
N ASN A 170 27.82 -14.25 -3.91
CA ASN A 170 28.42 -15.35 -4.68
C ASN A 170 27.81 -16.73 -4.37
N GLY A 171 26.49 -16.77 -4.21
CA GLY A 171 25.72 -17.96 -3.91
C GLY A 171 25.76 -18.42 -2.45
N PHE A 172 26.53 -17.76 -1.57
CA PHE A 172 26.71 -18.20 -0.18
C PHE A 172 26.10 -17.22 0.84
N LEU A 173 25.18 -17.71 1.68
CA LEU A 173 24.49 -16.89 2.67
C LEU A 173 24.60 -17.45 4.09
N ARG A 174 24.82 -16.56 5.06
CA ARG A 174 24.63 -16.87 6.49
C ARG A 174 23.31 -16.29 6.99
N SER A 175 22.78 -16.86 8.07
CA SER A 175 21.57 -16.31 8.71
C SER A 175 21.75 -14.86 9.18
N SER A 176 22.99 -14.47 9.53
CA SER A 176 23.33 -13.10 9.89
C SER A 176 23.27 -12.14 8.71
N ASP A 177 23.59 -12.61 7.50
CA ASP A 177 23.59 -11.79 6.29
C ASP A 177 22.14 -11.48 5.91
N ILE A 178 21.26 -12.48 5.94
CA ILE A 178 19.81 -12.32 5.73
C ILE A 178 19.20 -11.38 6.79
N ALA A 179 19.52 -11.61 8.07
CA ALA A 179 19.00 -10.79 9.15
C ALA A 179 19.40 -9.31 9.01
N ARG A 180 20.66 -9.05 8.64
CA ARG A 180 21.19 -7.71 8.43
C ARG A 180 20.58 -7.06 7.18
N SER A 181 20.59 -7.74 6.04
CA SER A 181 20.17 -7.18 4.76
C SER A 181 18.68 -6.87 4.70
N PHE A 182 17.84 -7.63 5.41
CA PHE A 182 16.39 -7.38 5.47
C PHE A 182 15.94 -6.71 6.77
N ASN A 183 16.86 -6.34 7.66
CA ASN A 183 16.57 -5.77 8.97
C ASN A 183 15.52 -6.58 9.77
N ILE A 184 15.67 -7.91 9.79
CA ILE A 184 14.77 -8.84 10.49
C ILE A 184 15.47 -9.55 11.66
N PRO A 185 14.72 -9.97 12.69
CA PRO A 185 15.30 -10.77 13.78
C PRO A 185 15.94 -12.06 13.26
N THR A 186 17.07 -12.47 13.86
CA THR A 186 17.81 -13.70 13.50
C THR A 186 16.92 -14.94 13.54
N ARG A 187 15.93 -14.99 14.44
CA ARG A 187 14.95 -16.08 14.50
C ARG A 187 14.12 -16.17 13.21
N THR A 188 13.66 -15.03 12.69
CA THR A 188 12.90 -14.96 11.44
C THR A 188 13.76 -15.37 10.24
N ALA A 189 15.01 -14.90 10.19
CA ALA A 189 15.96 -15.30 9.15
C ALA A 189 16.22 -16.83 9.15
N ARG A 190 16.34 -17.46 10.33
CA ARG A 190 16.44 -18.92 10.45
C ARG A 190 15.19 -19.63 9.94
N ASN A 191 13.99 -19.13 10.26
CA ASN A 191 12.75 -19.69 9.74
C ASN A 191 12.68 -19.65 8.21
N TRP A 192 13.16 -18.56 7.59
CA TRP A 192 13.25 -18.47 6.13
C TRP A 192 14.20 -19.51 5.58
N ILE A 193 15.40 -19.63 6.15
CA ILE A 193 16.37 -20.63 5.72
C ILE A 193 15.78 -22.04 5.83
N THR A 194 15.20 -22.42 6.97
CA THR A 194 14.62 -23.75 7.16
C THR A 194 13.54 -24.05 6.11
N HIS A 195 12.67 -23.09 5.84
CA HIS A 195 11.64 -23.23 4.80
C HIS A 195 12.26 -23.46 3.42
N PHE A 196 13.25 -22.64 3.02
CA PHE A 196 13.87 -22.73 1.70
C PHE A 196 14.89 -23.87 1.55
N VAL A 197 15.39 -24.43 2.64
CA VAL A 197 16.12 -25.72 2.63
C VAL A 197 15.14 -26.85 2.34
N ASN A 198 13.96 -26.86 2.97
CA ASN A 198 12.94 -27.89 2.72
C ASN A 198 12.37 -27.81 1.29
N GLU A 199 12.28 -26.61 0.71
CA GLU A 199 11.91 -26.43 -0.71
C GLU A 199 13.06 -26.73 -1.70
N GLY A 200 14.28 -27.01 -1.22
CA GLY A 200 15.44 -27.28 -2.06
C GLY A 200 16.10 -26.05 -2.71
N LEU A 201 15.69 -24.82 -2.35
CA LEU A 201 16.33 -23.59 -2.84
C LEU A 201 17.71 -23.38 -2.22
N LEU A 202 17.88 -23.74 -0.95
CA LEU A 202 19.14 -23.61 -0.22
C LEU A 202 19.67 -24.98 0.20
N THR A 203 20.99 -25.15 0.18
CA THR A 203 21.67 -26.34 0.70
C THR A 203 22.65 -25.97 1.81
N PRO A 204 22.66 -26.69 2.96
CA PRO A 204 23.61 -26.39 4.03
C PRO A 204 25.04 -26.71 3.59
N GLU A 205 25.99 -25.85 3.94
CA GLU A 205 27.41 -26.02 3.56
C GLU A 205 28.00 -27.35 4.05
N ARG A 206 27.62 -27.79 5.26
CA ARG A 206 28.04 -29.07 5.85
C ARG A 206 26.94 -29.63 6.77
N PRO A 207 26.30 -30.75 6.43
CA PRO A 207 25.21 -31.31 7.24
C PRO A 207 25.64 -31.86 8.62
N ASN A 208 26.93 -32.20 8.81
CA ASN A 208 27.42 -32.89 10.03
C ASN A 208 28.20 -32.00 11.02
N ARG A 209 28.08 -30.67 10.93
CA ARG A 209 28.63 -29.70 11.91
C ARG A 209 27.62 -28.58 12.15
N LYS A 210 27.88 -27.71 13.15
CA LYS A 210 27.08 -26.49 13.36
C LYS A 210 27.03 -25.70 12.04
N ILE A 211 25.84 -25.64 11.43
CA ILE A 211 25.67 -25.04 10.11
C ILE A 211 25.93 -23.53 10.21
N THR A 212 26.95 -23.06 9.52
CA THR A 212 27.39 -21.66 9.54
C THR A 212 26.96 -20.88 8.29
N GLY A 213 26.53 -21.55 7.24
CA GLY A 213 26.08 -20.94 5.99
C GLY A 213 25.40 -21.94 5.05
N TYR A 214 24.80 -21.40 3.99
CA TYR A 214 23.94 -22.09 3.04
C TYR A 214 24.27 -21.63 1.61
N TRP A 215 24.30 -22.57 0.67
CA TRP A 215 24.47 -22.31 -0.75
C TRP A 215 23.13 -22.20 -1.46
N LEU A 216 23.02 -21.29 -2.42
CA LEU A 216 21.92 -21.28 -3.38
C LEU A 216 22.05 -22.47 -4.33
N SER A 217 21.02 -23.32 -4.37
CA SER A 217 20.99 -24.49 -5.23
C SER A 217 21.06 -24.10 -6.70
N GLY A 218 21.97 -24.73 -7.45
CA GLY A 218 22.17 -24.44 -8.88
C GLY A 218 22.91 -23.13 -9.17
N TYR A 219 23.47 -22.45 -8.15
CA TYR A 219 24.36 -21.33 -8.38
C TYR A 219 25.62 -21.81 -9.13
N VAL A 220 25.84 -21.26 -10.32
CA VAL A 220 27.06 -21.42 -11.10
C VAL A 220 27.80 -20.10 -11.06
N ASP A 221 29.03 -20.13 -10.54
CA ASP A 221 29.89 -18.96 -10.51
C ASP A 221 30.21 -18.54 -11.95
N CYS A 222 29.66 -17.40 -12.38
CA CYS A 222 29.89 -16.86 -13.73
C CYS A 222 31.27 -16.17 -13.87
N GLY A 223 32.14 -16.27 -12.86
CA GLY A 223 33.44 -15.64 -12.78
C GLY A 223 34.66 -16.53 -13.04
N LYS A 224 34.52 -17.67 -13.73
CA LYS A 224 35.65 -18.48 -14.24
C LYS A 224 35.50 -18.80 -15.71
#